data_AF-A0A545SZ56-F1
#
_entry.id   AF-A0A545SZ56-F1
#
_cell.length_a   1.000
_cell.length_b   1.000
_cell.length_c   1.000
_cell.angle_alpha   90.00
_cell.angle_beta   90.00
_cell.angle_gamma   90.00
#
_symmetry.space_group_name_H-M   'P 1'
#
loop_
_entity.id
_entity.type
_entity.pdbx_description
1 polymer ?
#
loop_
_entity_poly.entity_id
_entity_poly.type
_entity_poly.pdbx_seq_one_letter_code
_entity_poly.pdbx_strand_id
1 'polypeptide(L)'
;MTEPYLPPKSDLEDPRELNLGLGVYIVAVIIVLLSASLYYWMYSVTTKFMDVFTSFNTELPAVIAVLVEYRALFLILGLLSFMPLSLLFLRRLSYKVKSRLFKSIVLSGVLAFIGTLAFHWVLYELMIDTA
;
A
#
# COMPACT_ATOMS: atom_id res chain seq x y z
N MET A 1 -56.62 -18.56 -30.55
CA MET A 1 -55.24 -18.31 -31.00
C MET A 1 -54.40 -18.23 -29.74
N THR A 2 -53.55 -19.21 -29.49
CA THR A 2 -52.62 -19.21 -28.35
C THR A 2 -51.42 -18.36 -28.75
N GLU A 3 -51.22 -17.23 -28.07
CA GLU A 3 -50.02 -16.43 -28.28
C GLU A 3 -48.77 -17.28 -27.99
N PRO A 4 -47.71 -17.19 -28.83
CA PRO A 4 -46.49 -17.95 -28.61
C PRO A 4 -45.84 -17.51 -27.29
N TYR A 5 -45.56 -18.47 -26.43
CA TYR A 5 -44.78 -18.26 -25.21
C TYR A 5 -43.39 -17.75 -25.59
N LEU A 6 -43.20 -16.43 -25.48
CA LEU A 6 -41.88 -15.82 -25.51
C LEU A 6 -41.25 -16.07 -24.13
N PRO A 7 -40.09 -16.73 -24.04
CA PRO A 7 -39.40 -16.85 -22.77
C PRO A 7 -39.18 -15.44 -22.21
N PRO A 8 -39.33 -15.24 -20.88
CA PRO A 8 -39.07 -13.94 -20.28
C PRO A 8 -37.68 -13.50 -20.73
N LYS A 9 -37.59 -12.31 -21.32
CA LYS A 9 -36.28 -11.69 -21.56
C LYS A 9 -35.56 -11.76 -20.23
N SER A 10 -34.44 -12.46 -20.24
CA SER A 10 -33.54 -12.62 -19.11
C SER A 10 -32.99 -11.23 -18.78
N ASP A 11 -33.81 -10.40 -18.15
CA ASP A 11 -33.46 -9.11 -17.58
C ASP A 11 -32.63 -9.36 -16.32
N LEU A 12 -31.43 -9.93 -16.49
CA LEU A 12 -30.40 -9.93 -15.47
C LEU A 12 -29.01 -9.79 -16.14
N GLU A 13 -28.90 -8.95 -17.17
CA GLU A 13 -27.73 -8.07 -17.17
C GLU A 13 -27.87 -7.21 -15.92
N ASP A 14 -27.29 -7.67 -14.81
CA ASP A 14 -27.32 -7.01 -13.50
C ASP A 14 -26.85 -5.56 -13.71
N PRO A 15 -27.77 -4.57 -13.81
CA PRO A 15 -27.43 -3.22 -14.22
C PRO A 15 -26.82 -2.44 -13.05
N ARG A 16 -26.46 -3.15 -11.98
CA ARG A 16 -25.51 -2.68 -10.99
C ARG A 16 -24.11 -2.70 -11.60
N GLU A 17 -23.92 -1.94 -12.70
CA GLU A 17 -22.66 -1.24 -12.91
C GLU A 17 -22.48 -0.35 -11.69
N LEU A 18 -21.80 -0.97 -10.75
CA LEU A 18 -21.67 -0.55 -9.40
C LEU A 18 -20.77 0.68 -9.42
N ASN A 19 -21.40 1.84 -9.42
CA ASN A 19 -20.79 3.10 -9.00
C ASN A 19 -20.34 2.88 -7.55
N LEU A 20 -19.15 2.31 -7.36
CA LEU A 20 -18.39 2.53 -6.14
C LEU A 20 -18.41 4.03 -5.94
N GLY A 21 -19.04 4.48 -4.85
CA GLY A 21 -19.17 5.91 -4.59
C GLY A 21 -17.80 6.56 -4.71
N LEU A 22 -17.76 7.75 -5.30
CA LEU A 22 -16.54 8.56 -5.47
C LEU A 22 -15.66 8.55 -4.21
N GLY A 23 -16.29 8.55 -3.03
CA GLY A 23 -15.61 8.45 -1.73
C GLY A 23 -14.72 7.21 -1.54
N VAL A 24 -15.11 6.03 -2.04
CA VAL A 24 -14.28 4.81 -1.93
C VAL A 24 -12.99 4.95 -2.74
N TYR A 25 -13.08 5.54 -3.92
CA TYR A 25 -11.91 5.82 -4.76
C TYR A 25 -10.98 6.84 -4.10
N ILE A 26 -11.54 7.93 -3.55
CA ILE A 26 -10.77 8.95 -2.84
C ILE A 26 -10.02 8.34 -1.66
N VAL A 27 -10.71 7.53 -0.83
CA VAL A 27 -10.08 6.86 0.32
C VAL A 27 -8.97 5.92 -0.13
N ALA A 28 -9.19 5.11 -1.17
CA ALA A 28 -8.16 4.21 -1.70
C ALA A 28 -6.92 4.97 -2.20
N VAL A 29 -7.12 6.08 -2.94
CA VAL A 29 -6.03 6.93 -3.42
C VAL A 29 -5.24 7.51 -2.26
N ILE A 30 -5.92 8.08 -1.25
CA ILE A 30 -5.27 8.67 -0.07
C ILE A 30 -4.43 7.62 0.66
N ILE A 31 -4.97 6.42 0.88
CA ILE A 31 -4.27 5.34 1.58
C ILE A 31 -3.03 4.89 0.81
N VAL A 32 -3.12 4.76 -0.52
CA VAL A 32 -1.97 4.37 -1.34
C VAL A 32 -0.90 5.46 -1.32
N LEU A 33 -1.28 6.73 -1.49
CA LEU A 33 -0.34 7.85 -1.42
C LEU A 33 0.35 7.91 -0.05
N LEU A 34 -0.39 7.72 1.04
CA LEU A 34 0.15 7.67 2.39
C LEU A 34 1.14 6.50 2.52
N SER A 35 0.76 5.30 2.09
CA SER A 35 1.63 4.10 2.14
C SER A 35 2.94 4.31 1.36
N ALA A 36 2.82 4.81 0.12
CA ALA A 36 3.97 5.10 -0.73
C ALA A 36 4.88 6.17 -0.10
N SER A 37 4.31 7.21 0.51
CA SER A 37 5.07 8.26 1.20
C SER A 37 5.83 7.71 2.41
N LEU A 38 5.23 6.80 3.18
CA LEU A 38 5.87 6.16 4.34
C LEU A 38 7.05 5.29 3.90
N TYR A 39 6.86 4.45 2.87
CA TYR A 39 7.93 3.63 2.32
C TYR A 39 9.08 4.48 1.75
N TYR A 40 8.76 5.56 1.04
CA TYR A 40 9.77 6.49 0.54
C TYR A 40 10.53 7.17 1.68
N TRP A 41 9.82 7.58 2.74
CA TRP A 41 10.43 8.17 3.91
C TRP A 41 11.40 7.19 4.59
N MET A 42 11.02 5.93 4.79
CA MET A 42 11.91 4.88 5.31
C MET A 42 13.16 4.69 4.45
N TYR A 43 13.00 4.68 3.13
CA TYR A 43 14.14 4.64 2.20
C TYR A 43 15.06 5.86 2.33
N SER A 44 14.49 7.07 2.43
CA SER A 44 15.27 8.31 2.56
C SER A 44 16.01 8.39 3.91
N VAL A 45 15.40 7.91 4.99
CA VAL A 45 16.04 7.92 6.31
C VAL A 45 17.19 6.92 6.35
N THR A 46 16.97 5.68 5.91
CA THR A 46 18.01 4.64 5.87
C THR A 46 19.22 5.04 5.00
N THR A 47 18.99 5.70 3.85
CA THR A 47 20.08 6.23 3.01
C THR A 47 20.88 7.32 3.71
N LYS A 48 20.23 8.28 4.38
CA LYS A 48 20.93 9.32 5.16
C LYS A 48 21.75 8.75 6.30
N PHE A 49 21.24 7.74 7.01
CA PHE A 49 22.01 7.05 8.06
C PHE A 49 23.28 6.42 7.50
N MET A 50 23.20 5.76 6.35
CA MET A 50 24.36 5.18 5.68
C MET A 50 25.41 6.25 5.35
N ASP A 51 24.99 7.39 4.79
CA ASP A 51 25.89 8.48 4.41
C ASP A 51 26.58 9.13 5.63
N VAL A 52 25.85 9.29 6.74
CA VAL A 52 26.41 9.87 7.97
C VAL A 52 27.44 8.93 8.59
N PHE A 53 27.11 7.65 8.79
CA PHE A 53 28.04 6.71 9.44
C PHE A 53 29.28 6.43 8.60
N THR A 54 29.15 6.38 7.27
CA THR A 54 30.30 6.26 6.37
C THR A 54 31.19 7.51 6.42
N SER A 55 30.63 8.71 6.56
CA SER A 55 31.41 9.94 6.69
C SER A 55 32.27 10.01 7.96
N PHE A 56 31.84 9.35 9.04
CA PHE A 56 32.58 9.27 10.30
C PHE A 56 33.57 8.09 10.37
N ASN A 57 33.67 7.26 9.32
CA ASN A 57 34.44 6.00 9.32
C ASN A 57 34.09 5.08 10.51
N THR A 58 32.84 5.15 10.97
CA THR A 58 32.32 4.35 12.08
C THR A 58 31.46 3.20 11.57
N GLU A 59 31.53 2.06 12.24
CA GLU A 59 30.69 0.92 11.92
C GLU A 59 29.21 1.23 12.19
N LEU A 60 28.33 0.75 11.31
CA LEU A 60 26.89 0.83 11.52
C LEU A 60 26.47 -0.15 12.61
N PRO A 61 25.66 0.28 13.59
CA PRO A 61 25.02 -0.63 14.53
C PRO A 61 24.30 -1.76 13.79
N ALA A 62 24.42 -3.00 14.30
CA ALA A 62 23.93 -4.20 13.62
C ALA A 62 22.47 -4.09 13.15
N VAL A 63 21.62 -3.44 13.94
CA VAL A 63 20.20 -3.23 13.60
C VAL A 63 20.03 -2.28 12.41
N ILE A 64 20.82 -1.21 12.32
CA ILE A 64 20.79 -0.29 11.18
C ILE A 64 21.40 -0.95 9.94
N ALA A 65 22.45 -1.76 10.10
CA ALA A 65 23.06 -2.49 8.99
C ALA A 65 22.04 -3.39 8.28
N VAL A 66 21.23 -4.13 9.04
CA VAL A 66 20.13 -4.95 8.49
C VAL A 66 19.08 -4.09 7.77
N LEU A 67 18.70 -2.94 8.34
CA LEU A 67 17.74 -2.03 7.72
C LEU A 67 18.28 -1.41 6.41
N VAL A 68 19.57 -1.07 6.37
CA VAL A 68 20.25 -0.52 5.19
C VAL A 68 20.40 -1.57 4.09
N GLU A 69 20.60 -2.84 4.45
CA GLU A 69 20.60 -3.98 3.53
C GLU A 69 19.25 -4.12 2.82
N TYR A 70 18.16 -4.01 3.57
CA TYR A 70 16.80 -4.10 3.04
C TYR A 70 16.24 -2.81 2.45
N ARG A 71 17.03 -1.72 2.33
CA ARG A 71 16.52 -0.42 1.88
C ARG A 71 15.80 -0.46 0.53
N ALA A 72 16.30 -1.28 -0.40
CA ALA A 72 15.73 -1.42 -1.75
C ALA A 72 14.32 -2.02 -1.70
N LEU A 73 14.02 -2.85 -0.69
CA LEU A 73 12.69 -3.41 -0.49
C LEU A 73 11.66 -2.33 -0.18
N PHE A 74 12.01 -1.28 0.59
CA PHE A 74 11.07 -0.18 0.85
C PHE A 74 10.69 0.55 -0.44
N LEU A 75 11.64 0.76 -1.35
CA LEU A 75 11.35 1.38 -2.64
C LEU A 75 10.44 0.49 -3.51
N ILE A 76 10.69 -0.82 -3.53
CA ILE A 76 9.85 -1.80 -4.23
C ILE A 76 8.44 -1.85 -3.62
N LEU A 77 8.31 -1.88 -2.30
CA LEU A 77 7.02 -1.85 -1.60
C LEU A 77 6.25 -0.55 -1.88
N GLY A 78 6.95 0.58 -1.96
CA GLY A 78 6.41 1.85 -2.43
C GLY A 78 5.80 1.74 -3.83
N LEU A 79 6.52 1.16 -4.79
CA LEU A 79 6.00 0.94 -6.14
C LEU A 79 4.82 -0.05 -6.18
N LEU A 80 4.92 -1.16 -5.44
CA LEU A 80 3.87 -2.18 -5.36
C LEU A 80 2.58 -1.65 -4.74
N SER A 81 2.65 -0.65 -3.86
CA SER A 81 1.45 -0.04 -3.25
C SER A 81 0.48 0.57 -4.28
N PHE A 82 0.96 0.96 -5.47
CA PHE A 82 0.13 1.48 -6.55
C PHE A 82 -0.56 0.41 -7.39
N MET A 83 -0.09 -0.84 -7.36
CA MET A 83 -0.65 -1.94 -8.15
C MET A 83 -2.13 -2.24 -7.86
N PRO A 84 -2.58 -2.36 -6.59
CA PRO A 84 -4.00 -2.58 -6.32
C PRO A 84 -4.88 -1.37 -6.67
N LEU A 85 -4.32 -0.16 -6.68
CA LEU A 85 -5.03 1.06 -7.09
C LEU A 85 -5.32 1.04 -8.60
N SER A 86 -4.33 0.70 -9.43
CA SER A 86 -4.52 0.61 -10.88
C SER A 86 -5.58 -0.44 -11.23
N LEU A 87 -5.60 -1.57 -10.51
CA LEU A 87 -6.62 -2.60 -10.66
C LEU A 87 -8.02 -2.10 -10.31
N LEU A 88 -8.17 -1.24 -9.31
CA LEU A 88 -9.47 -0.67 -8.90
C LEU A 88 -10.13 0.21 -9.96
N PHE A 89 -9.35 0.80 -10.87
CA PHE A 89 -9.85 1.59 -12.00
C PHE A 89 -10.28 0.74 -13.21
N LEU A 90 -10.02 -0.58 -13.23
CA LEU A 90 -10.55 -1.44 -14.28
C LEU A 90 -12.07 -1.57 -14.17
N ARG A 91 -12.77 -1.03 -15.18
CA ARG A 91 -14.23 -1.08 -15.28
C ARG A 91 -14.79 -2.51 -15.29
N ARG A 92 -14.06 -3.48 -15.85
CA ARG A 92 -14.47 -4.88 -16.03
C ARG A 92 -14.48 -5.75 -14.76
N LEU A 93 -14.04 -5.22 -13.61
CA LEU A 93 -13.99 -6.02 -12.37
C LEU A 93 -15.36 -6.11 -11.69
N SER A 94 -15.72 -7.33 -11.25
CA SER A 94 -16.92 -7.57 -10.47
C SER A 94 -16.85 -6.89 -9.10
N TYR A 95 -18.01 -6.59 -8.51
CA TYR A 95 -18.10 -5.95 -7.19
C TYR A 95 -17.35 -6.72 -6.10
N LYS A 96 -17.49 -8.05 -6.09
CA LYS A 96 -16.80 -8.91 -5.11
C LYS A 96 -15.28 -8.73 -5.20
N VAL A 97 -14.74 -8.56 -6.40
CA VAL A 97 -13.29 -8.35 -6.61
C VAL A 97 -12.90 -6.93 -6.20
N LYS A 98 -13.64 -5.90 -6.62
CA LYS A 98 -13.34 -4.51 -6.23
C LYS A 98 -13.38 -4.29 -4.71
N SER A 99 -14.34 -4.91 -4.02
CA SER A 99 -14.43 -4.86 -2.56
C SER A 99 -13.24 -5.55 -1.88
N ARG A 100 -12.77 -6.69 -2.41
CA ARG A 100 -11.56 -7.36 -1.91
C ARG A 100 -10.32 -6.50 -2.14
N LEU A 101 -10.16 -5.90 -3.32
CA LEU A 101 -9.05 -4.98 -3.62
C LEU A 101 -9.01 -3.79 -2.67
N PHE A 102 -10.16 -3.18 -2.38
CA PHE A 102 -10.25 -2.10 -1.41
C PHE A 102 -9.76 -2.52 -0.02
N LYS A 103 -10.18 -3.69 0.47
CA LYS A 103 -9.69 -4.24 1.75
C LYS A 103 -8.18 -4.47 1.71
N SER A 104 -7.64 -4.96 0.60
CA SER A 104 -6.20 -5.15 0.43
C SER A 104 -5.43 -3.83 0.46
N ILE A 105 -5.95 -2.76 -0.14
CA ILE A 105 -5.35 -1.40 -0.07
C ILE A 105 -5.34 -0.89 1.37
N VAL A 106 -6.48 -0.99 2.06
CA VAL A 106 -6.56 -0.54 3.46
C VAL A 106 -5.57 -1.32 4.32
N LEU A 107 -5.54 -2.65 4.15
CA LEU A 107 -4.61 -3.52 4.89
C LEU A 107 -3.15 -3.15 4.61
N SER A 108 -2.78 -2.90 3.34
CA SER A 108 -1.40 -2.50 3.02
C SER A 108 -1.02 -1.18 3.70
N GLY A 109 -1.94 -0.21 3.76
CA GLY A 109 -1.68 1.06 4.44
C GLY A 109 -1.52 0.91 5.95
N VAL A 110 -2.32 0.05 6.58
CA VAL A 110 -2.17 -0.28 8.00
C VAL A 110 -0.81 -0.94 8.26
N LEU A 111 -0.40 -1.89 7.41
CA LEU A 111 0.90 -2.56 7.54
C LEU A 111 2.07 -1.58 7.35
N ALA A 112 1.98 -0.66 6.37
CA ALA A 112 2.98 0.39 6.17
C ALA A 112 3.09 1.32 7.38
N PHE A 113 1.96 1.71 7.96
CA PHE A 113 1.92 2.54 9.17
C PHE A 113 2.55 1.84 10.38
N ILE A 114 2.14 0.60 10.68
CA ILE A 114 2.70 -0.19 11.78
C ILE A 114 4.20 -0.41 11.57
N GLY A 115 4.62 -0.75 10.34
CA GLY A 115 6.03 -0.90 10.01
C GLY A 115 6.85 0.38 10.25
N THR A 116 6.27 1.54 9.95
CA THR A 116 6.92 2.83 10.20
C THR A 116 7.03 3.16 11.69
N LEU A 117 6.03 2.80 12.50
CA LEU A 117 6.10 2.95 13.96
C LEU A 117 7.16 2.03 14.57
N ALA A 118 7.19 0.77 14.17
CA ALA A 118 8.22 -0.17 14.62
C ALA A 118 9.63 0.34 14.27
N PHE A 119 9.79 0.90 13.07
CA PHE A 119 11.04 1.52 12.65
C PHE A 119 11.44 2.72 13.51
N HIS A 120 10.51 3.63 13.82
CA HIS A 120 10.77 4.76 14.72
C HIS A 120 11.16 4.29 16.13
N TRP A 121 10.47 3.28 16.65
CA TRP A 121 10.79 2.72 17.97
C TRP A 121 12.23 2.19 18.02
N VAL A 122 12.63 1.43 17.00
CA VAL A 122 14.00 0.91 16.89
C VAL A 122 15.04 2.04 16.80
N LEU A 123 14.76 3.09 16.03
CA LEU A 123 15.65 4.25 15.97
C LEU A 123 15.77 4.96 17.32
N TYR A 124 14.66 5.07 18.06
CA TYR A 124 14.63 5.72 19.36
C TYR A 124 15.44 4.97 20.42
N GLU A 125 15.24 3.65 20.55
CA GLU A 125 16.03 2.79 21.45
C GLU A 125 17.52 2.95 21.18
N LEU A 126 17.90 2.98 19.91
CA LEU A 126 19.30 3.07 19.51
C LEU A 126 19.92 4.45 19.80
N MET A 127 19.13 5.53 19.75
CA MET A 127 19.57 6.86 20.18
C MET A 127 19.78 6.96 21.70
N ILE A 128 19.03 6.21 22.49
CA ILE A 128 19.19 6.17 23.95
C ILE A 128 20.43 5.37 24.32
N ASP A 129 20.63 4.19 23.73
CA ASP A 129 21.76 3.31 24.06
C ASP A 129 23.13 3.90 23.67
N THR A 130 23.15 4.95 22.83
CA THR A 130 24.36 5.61 22.35
C THR A 130 24.64 6.98 23.00
N ALA A 131 23.75 7.46 23.89
CA ALA A 131 23.87 8.73 24.60
C ALA A 131 24.40 8.55 26.04
#